data_AF-A0A9X6IV34-F1
#
_entry.id   AF-A0A9X6IV34-F1
#
_cell.length_a   1.000
_cell.length_b   1.000
_cell.length_c   1.000
_cell.angle_alpha   90.00
_cell.angle_beta   90.00
_cell.angle_gamma   90.00
#
_symmetry.space_group_name_H-M   'P 1'
#
loop_
_entity.id
_entity.type
_entity.pdbx_description
1 polymer ?
#
loop_
_entity_poly.entity_id
_entity_poly.type
_entity_poly.pdbx_seq_one_letter_code
_entity_poly.pdbx_strand_id
1 'polypeptide(L)'
;MHIERKKNSKCKLSKSEIMHLYTEGKSTSEIAMLANVSARYIRMVLSDNNVPRRAIGSWKRKYDITEDYFKTWSNNMAYILGFIAADGVIQKENQCASISQKESYILEDIKKELKTNQPLYQNKKTGVYMLNINSKTIKDDLMNIHGIMPCKSFNIEFPFVPEEYLHHFVRGYFDGDGHVNSHKYFVSFVGGSYNFMNSFKDILENNKFQLSFVDKEKQYRIYLSGKNNVNKFSRWIYKDKGLHLKRKYNIFQEKE
;
A
#
# COMPACT_ATOMS: atom_id res chain seq x y z
N MET A 1 -37.14 -45.87 26.26
CA MET A 1 -36.34 -44.73 26.78
C MET A 1 -35.02 -44.67 26.02
N HIS A 2 -34.93 -43.86 24.97
CA HIS A 2 -33.65 -43.56 24.32
C HIS A 2 -32.87 -42.61 25.21
N ILE A 3 -31.81 -43.12 25.83
CA ILE A 3 -30.84 -42.31 26.56
C ILE A 3 -30.05 -41.54 25.50
N GLU A 4 -30.39 -40.27 25.31
CA GLU A 4 -29.53 -39.32 24.61
C GLU A 4 -28.18 -39.29 25.32
N ARG A 5 -27.18 -39.97 24.74
CA ARG A 5 -25.78 -39.77 25.11
C ARG A 5 -25.41 -38.33 24.72
N LYS A 6 -25.50 -37.39 25.67
CA LYS A 6 -24.77 -36.13 25.58
C LYS A 6 -23.30 -36.47 25.37
N LYS A 7 -22.81 -36.31 24.14
CA LYS A 7 -21.37 -36.37 23.85
C LYS A 7 -20.73 -35.27 24.69
N ASN A 8 -20.09 -35.63 25.80
CA ASN A 8 -19.18 -34.75 26.51
C ASN A 8 -18.06 -34.39 25.53
N SER A 9 -18.21 -33.24 24.87
CA SER A 9 -17.16 -32.68 24.04
C SER A 9 -15.94 -32.47 24.92
N LYS A 10 -14.85 -33.22 24.64
CA LYS A 10 -13.55 -33.01 25.31
C LYS A 10 -13.00 -31.59 25.04
N CYS A 11 -13.51 -30.93 24.00
CA CYS A 11 -13.15 -29.58 23.61
C CYS A 11 -13.88 -28.56 24.49
N LYS A 12 -13.12 -27.70 25.16
CA LYS A 12 -13.59 -26.64 26.08
C LYS A 12 -14.10 -25.39 25.37
N LEU A 13 -13.76 -25.22 24.08
CA LEU A 13 -14.18 -24.08 23.27
C LEU A 13 -15.09 -24.55 22.14
N SER A 14 -16.09 -23.74 21.80
CA SER A 14 -16.87 -23.89 20.58
C SER A 14 -16.02 -23.62 19.33
N LYS A 15 -16.48 -24.09 18.17
CA LYS A 15 -15.80 -23.81 16.90
C LYS A 15 -15.74 -22.31 16.60
N SER A 16 -16.78 -21.55 16.94
CA SER A 16 -16.83 -20.09 16.78
C SER A 16 -15.78 -19.39 17.63
N GLU A 17 -15.61 -19.79 18.90
CA GLU A 17 -14.57 -19.24 19.78
C GLU A 17 -13.17 -19.57 19.26
N ILE A 18 -12.94 -20.80 18.76
CA ILE A 18 -11.67 -21.19 18.15
C ILE A 18 -11.32 -20.28 16.97
N MET A 19 -12.29 -20.03 16.08
CA MET A 19 -12.08 -19.15 14.92
C MET A 19 -11.83 -17.71 15.36
N HIS A 20 -12.60 -17.20 16.32
CA HIS A 20 -12.45 -15.85 16.84
C HIS A 20 -11.06 -15.61 17.47
N LEU A 21 -10.62 -16.50 18.37
CA LEU A 21 -9.29 -16.42 18.97
C LEU A 21 -8.17 -16.51 17.92
N TYR A 22 -8.37 -17.27 16.85
CA TYR A 22 -7.43 -17.32 15.73
C TYR A 22 -7.41 -16.02 14.94
N THR A 23 -8.54 -15.35 14.74
CA THR A 23 -8.59 -14.04 14.09
C THR A 23 -7.98 -12.94 14.96
N GLU A 24 -8.05 -13.06 16.29
CA GLU A 24 -7.40 -12.14 17.24
C GLU A 24 -5.88 -12.33 17.38
N GLY A 25 -5.30 -13.29 16.65
CA GLY A 25 -3.86 -13.46 16.60
C GLY A 25 -3.30 -14.59 17.46
N LYS A 26 -4.09 -15.30 18.26
CA LYS A 26 -3.59 -16.47 19.02
C LYS A 26 -3.14 -17.60 18.10
N SER A 27 -2.03 -18.23 18.43
CA SER A 27 -1.49 -19.36 17.65
C SER A 27 -2.37 -20.61 17.80
N THR A 28 -2.28 -21.52 16.82
CA THR A 28 -3.02 -22.79 16.91
C THR A 28 -2.61 -23.63 18.12
N SER A 29 -1.39 -23.45 18.64
CA SER A 29 -0.90 -24.13 19.85
C SER A 29 -1.51 -23.53 21.11
N GLU A 30 -1.59 -22.21 21.22
CA GLU A 30 -2.26 -21.54 22.35
C GLU A 30 -3.74 -21.86 22.41
N ILE A 31 -4.43 -21.81 21.26
CA ILE A 31 -5.86 -22.16 21.18
C ILE A 31 -6.06 -23.63 21.52
N ALA A 32 -5.17 -24.52 21.08
CA ALA A 32 -5.23 -25.94 21.41
C ALA A 32 -5.13 -26.18 22.93
N MET A 33 -4.24 -25.46 23.63
CA MET A 33 -4.14 -25.51 25.09
C MET A 33 -5.42 -25.01 25.77
N LEU A 34 -5.97 -23.87 25.33
CA LEU A 34 -7.22 -23.31 25.88
C LEU A 34 -8.42 -24.24 25.64
N ALA A 35 -8.52 -24.80 24.44
CA ALA A 35 -9.59 -25.70 24.03
C ALA A 35 -9.43 -27.13 24.56
N ASN A 36 -8.29 -27.49 25.16
CA ASN A 36 -7.96 -28.85 25.60
C ASN A 36 -8.05 -29.89 24.46
N VAL A 37 -7.44 -29.56 23.32
CA VAL A 37 -7.42 -30.41 22.11
C VAL A 37 -6.05 -30.35 21.46
N SER A 38 -5.80 -31.17 20.45
CA SER A 38 -4.55 -31.08 19.69
C SER A 38 -4.55 -29.88 18.75
N ALA A 39 -3.37 -29.32 18.47
CA ALA A 39 -3.22 -28.30 17.42
C ALA A 39 -3.69 -28.81 16.04
N ARG A 40 -3.64 -30.14 15.79
CA ARG A 40 -4.22 -30.76 14.59
C ARG A 40 -5.74 -30.56 14.53
N TYR A 41 -6.45 -30.70 15.65
CA TYR A 41 -7.89 -30.45 15.71
C TYR A 41 -8.22 -28.98 15.43
N ILE A 42 -7.48 -28.03 16.03
CA ILE A 42 -7.64 -26.60 15.71
C ILE A 42 -7.41 -26.35 14.22
N ARG A 43 -6.38 -26.97 13.64
CA ARG A 43 -6.10 -26.89 12.21
C ARG A 43 -7.25 -27.41 11.35
N MET A 44 -7.84 -28.54 11.73
CA MET A 44 -9.00 -29.12 11.07
C MET A 44 -10.21 -28.18 11.15
N VAL A 45 -10.55 -27.68 12.34
CA VAL A 45 -11.66 -26.72 12.53
C VAL A 45 -11.50 -25.49 11.63
N LEU A 46 -10.31 -24.91 11.56
CA LEU A 46 -10.06 -23.77 10.67
C LEU A 46 -10.26 -24.14 9.18
N SER A 47 -9.79 -25.31 8.76
CA SER A 47 -9.94 -25.78 7.38
C SER A 47 -11.40 -26.06 7.02
N ASP A 48 -12.13 -26.77 7.88
CA ASP A 48 -13.54 -27.15 7.68
C ASP A 48 -14.46 -25.93 7.60
N ASN A 49 -14.02 -24.78 8.14
CA ASN A 49 -14.76 -23.52 8.12
C ASN A 49 -14.15 -22.48 7.16
N ASN A 50 -13.28 -22.91 6.23
CA ASN A 50 -12.64 -22.05 5.22
C ASN A 50 -11.87 -20.85 5.80
N VAL A 51 -11.34 -20.97 7.02
CA VAL A 51 -10.50 -19.93 7.62
C VAL A 51 -9.07 -20.07 7.06
N PRO A 52 -8.58 -19.09 6.30
CA PRO A 52 -7.28 -19.18 5.67
C PRO A 52 -6.15 -19.23 6.70
N ARG A 53 -5.09 -19.96 6.37
CA ARG A 53 -3.87 -19.99 7.18
C ARG A 53 -3.14 -18.67 7.05
N ARG A 54 -2.63 -18.16 8.18
CA ARG A 54 -1.65 -17.06 8.16
C ARG A 54 -0.40 -17.46 7.40
N ALA A 55 0.24 -16.48 6.77
CA ALA A 55 1.51 -16.66 6.09
C ALA A 55 2.57 -17.27 7.03
N ILE A 56 3.38 -18.19 6.50
CA ILE A 56 4.47 -18.81 7.26
C ILE A 56 5.41 -17.73 7.80
N GLY A 57 5.72 -17.78 9.10
CA GLY A 57 6.58 -16.82 9.79
C GLY A 57 5.89 -15.57 10.32
N SER A 58 4.62 -15.31 9.97
CA SER A 58 3.85 -14.15 10.45
C SER A 58 3.78 -14.06 11.98
N TRP A 59 3.72 -15.19 12.68
CA TRP A 59 3.71 -15.26 14.15
C TRP A 59 5.02 -14.81 14.81
N LYS A 60 6.11 -14.66 14.04
CA LYS A 60 7.38 -14.10 14.52
C LYS A 60 7.46 -12.57 14.33
N ARG A 61 6.44 -11.95 13.73
CA ARG A 61 6.43 -10.51 13.48
C ARG A 61 6.35 -9.77 14.81
N LYS A 62 7.23 -8.77 14.97
CA LYS A 62 7.32 -7.94 16.18
C LYS A 62 6.27 -6.82 16.22
N TYR A 63 5.86 -6.32 15.05
CA TYR A 63 5.02 -5.14 14.92
C TYR A 63 3.70 -5.50 14.27
N ASP A 64 2.61 -4.91 14.76
CA ASP A 64 1.27 -5.10 14.22
C ASP A 64 1.17 -4.48 12.83
N ILE A 65 0.28 -5.01 12.00
CA ILE A 65 -0.02 -4.44 10.67
C ILE A 65 -1.30 -5.06 10.09
N THR A 66 -2.07 -4.25 9.36
CA THR A 66 -3.21 -4.70 8.56
C THR A 66 -2.70 -5.41 7.30
N GLU A 67 -2.66 -6.74 7.31
CA GLU A 67 -2.00 -7.52 6.23
C GLU A 67 -2.76 -7.56 4.91
N ASP A 68 -4.08 -7.41 4.93
CA ASP A 68 -4.98 -7.42 3.77
C ASP A 68 -5.25 -6.02 3.20
N TYR A 69 -4.48 -5.02 3.63
CA TYR A 69 -4.69 -3.62 3.29
C TYR A 69 -4.76 -3.35 1.77
N PHE A 70 -3.94 -4.05 0.97
CA PHE A 70 -3.89 -3.85 -0.48
C PHE A 70 -4.91 -4.68 -1.27
N LYS A 71 -5.83 -5.37 -0.59
CA LYS A 71 -6.88 -6.19 -1.24
C LYS A 71 -8.19 -5.44 -1.46
N THR A 72 -8.40 -4.34 -0.73
CA THR A 72 -9.61 -3.52 -0.83
C THR A 72 -9.23 -2.09 -1.19
N TRP A 73 -9.87 -1.55 -2.23
CA TRP A 73 -9.61 -0.17 -2.63
C TRP A 73 -10.19 0.84 -1.64
N SER A 74 -9.44 1.91 -1.43
CA SER A 74 -9.84 3.11 -0.70
C SER A 74 -9.02 4.29 -1.20
N ASN A 75 -9.44 5.52 -0.88
CA ASN A 75 -8.71 6.73 -1.27
C ASN A 75 -7.26 6.74 -0.76
N ASN A 76 -7.05 6.28 0.48
CA ASN A 76 -5.72 6.20 1.07
C ASN A 76 -4.92 4.99 0.56
N MET A 77 -5.56 3.86 0.26
CA MET A 77 -4.90 2.70 -0.33
C MET A 77 -4.33 3.06 -1.71
N ALA A 78 -5.14 3.69 -2.57
CA ALA A 78 -4.70 4.12 -3.90
C ALA A 78 -3.55 5.13 -3.82
N TYR A 79 -3.65 6.11 -2.90
CA TYR A 79 -2.55 7.04 -2.64
C TYR A 79 -1.27 6.31 -2.22
N ILE A 80 -1.34 5.40 -1.25
CA ILE A 80 -0.16 4.66 -0.77
C ILE A 80 0.43 3.80 -1.90
N LEU A 81 -0.40 3.16 -2.72
CA LEU A 81 0.07 2.38 -3.86
C LEU A 81 0.81 3.25 -4.88
N GLY A 82 0.28 4.43 -5.22
CA GLY A 82 0.96 5.40 -6.10
C GLY A 82 2.27 5.90 -5.49
N PHE A 83 2.28 6.16 -4.19
CA PHE A 83 3.47 6.59 -3.46
C PHE A 83 4.56 5.51 -3.45
N ILE A 84 4.18 4.24 -3.30
CA ILE A 84 5.08 3.08 -3.43
C ILE A 84 5.55 2.94 -4.88
N ALA A 85 4.69 3.13 -5.87
CA ALA A 85 5.05 3.07 -7.29
C ALA A 85 6.10 4.11 -7.67
N ALA A 86 6.10 5.29 -7.02
CA ALA A 86 7.16 6.29 -7.09
C ALA A 86 8.40 5.88 -6.27
N ASP A 87 8.36 6.07 -4.95
CA ASP A 87 9.52 6.04 -4.06
C ASP A 87 9.67 4.76 -3.23
N GLY A 88 8.77 3.79 -3.41
CA GLY A 88 8.82 2.52 -2.71
C GLY A 88 9.90 1.59 -3.24
N VAL A 89 10.40 0.72 -2.37
CA VAL A 89 11.33 -0.38 -2.71
C VAL A 89 10.74 -1.70 -2.21
N ILE A 90 10.53 -2.64 -3.13
CA ILE A 90 10.19 -4.02 -2.82
C ILE A 90 11.49 -4.83 -2.77
N GLN A 91 11.82 -5.40 -1.62
CA GLN A 91 13.05 -6.17 -1.44
C GLN A 91 12.92 -7.54 -2.12
N LYS A 92 13.99 -8.04 -2.76
CA LYS A 92 13.97 -9.35 -3.43
C LYS A 92 14.03 -10.49 -2.41
N GLU A 93 14.99 -10.40 -1.49
CA GLU A 93 15.45 -11.51 -0.65
C GLU A 93 14.58 -11.71 0.60
N ASN A 94 13.91 -10.67 1.07
CA ASN A 94 13.12 -10.71 2.30
C ASN A 94 11.68 -10.22 2.10
N GLN A 95 10.87 -10.29 3.15
CA GLN A 95 9.44 -9.99 3.12
C GLN A 95 9.13 -8.51 3.39
N CYS A 96 10.04 -7.61 3.00
CA CYS A 96 9.95 -6.18 3.28
C CYS A 96 9.62 -5.38 2.02
N ALA A 97 8.62 -4.52 2.13
CA ALA A 97 8.49 -3.32 1.30
C ALA A 97 8.93 -2.12 2.12
N SER A 98 9.53 -1.10 1.52
CA SER A 98 9.98 0.08 2.25
C SER A 98 9.65 1.37 1.50
N ILE A 99 9.35 2.42 2.25
CA ILE A 99 9.09 3.77 1.75
C ILE A 99 10.06 4.71 2.46
N SER A 100 10.75 5.56 1.70
CA SER A 100 11.71 6.51 2.25
C SER A 100 11.31 7.94 1.92
N GLN A 101 11.36 8.83 2.92
CA GLN A 101 11.06 10.25 2.76
C GLN A 101 11.88 11.12 3.71
N LYS A 102 12.14 12.37 3.33
CA LYS A 102 12.78 13.35 4.23
C LYS A 102 11.80 13.83 5.29
N GLU A 103 10.55 14.04 4.90
CA GLU A 103 9.49 14.46 5.79
C GLU A 103 8.88 13.26 6.53
N SER A 104 9.17 13.10 7.83
CA SER A 104 8.70 11.93 8.59
C SER A 104 7.18 11.86 8.77
N TYR A 105 6.48 13.01 8.78
CA TYR A 105 5.04 13.03 9.08
C TYR A 105 4.20 12.19 8.10
N ILE A 106 4.56 12.16 6.81
CA ILE A 106 3.79 11.36 5.84
C ILE A 106 3.98 9.86 6.11
N LEU A 107 5.17 9.45 6.55
CA LEU A 107 5.43 8.07 6.92
C LEU A 107 4.68 7.70 8.21
N GLU A 108 4.57 8.62 9.16
CA GLU A 108 3.74 8.42 10.36
C GLU A 108 2.25 8.33 10.03
N ASP A 109 1.75 9.13 9.09
CA ASP A 109 0.36 9.05 8.66
C ASP A 109 0.07 7.74 7.90
N ILE A 110 1.01 7.28 7.05
CA ILE A 110 0.95 5.95 6.42
C ILE A 110 0.98 4.84 7.47
N LYS A 111 1.80 4.96 8.53
CA LYS A 111 1.82 3.97 9.62
C LYS A 111 0.47 3.85 10.32
N LYS A 112 -0.18 4.98 10.61
CA LYS A 112 -1.51 5.01 11.21
C LYS A 112 -2.53 4.32 10.30
N GLU A 113 -2.49 4.64 9.01
CA GLU A 113 -3.37 4.03 8.01
C GLU A 113 -3.20 2.50 7.93
N LEU A 114 -1.95 2.02 7.92
CA LEU A 114 -1.62 0.58 7.94
C LEU A 114 -1.84 -0.09 9.30
N LYS A 115 -2.20 0.68 10.34
CA LYS A 115 -2.33 0.26 11.74
C LYS A 115 -1.08 -0.47 12.24
N THR A 116 0.09 0.11 12.00
CA THR A 116 1.36 -0.47 12.42
C THR A 116 2.09 0.38 13.45
N ASN A 117 2.68 -0.28 14.44
CA ASN A 117 3.58 0.31 15.44
C ASN A 117 5.06 0.18 15.05
N GLN A 118 5.36 -0.17 13.79
CA GLN A 118 6.74 -0.28 13.31
C GLN A 118 7.47 1.08 13.40
N PRO A 119 8.63 1.17 14.07
CA PRO A 119 9.35 2.43 14.19
C PRO A 119 9.92 2.87 12.84
N LEU A 120 9.98 4.19 12.63
CA LEU A 120 10.70 4.77 11.51
C LEU A 120 12.21 4.68 11.79
N TYR A 121 12.97 4.26 10.79
CA TYR A 121 14.42 4.32 10.81
C TYR A 121 14.88 5.63 10.19
N GLN A 122 15.81 6.35 10.80
CA GLN A 122 16.41 7.54 10.20
C GLN A 122 17.87 7.26 9.80
N ASN A 123 18.20 7.49 8.55
CA ASN A 123 19.57 7.50 8.10
C ASN A 123 20.26 8.77 8.62
N LYS A 124 21.16 8.62 9.60
CA LYS A 124 21.87 9.74 10.25
C LYS A 124 22.70 10.60 9.29
N LYS A 125 23.14 10.06 8.15
CA LYS A 125 23.95 10.81 7.18
C LYS A 125 23.11 11.66 6.25
N THR A 126 21.96 11.16 5.80
CA THR A 126 21.12 11.83 4.79
C THR A 126 19.90 12.53 5.39
N GLY A 127 19.58 12.25 6.66
CA GLY A 127 18.38 12.73 7.34
C GLY A 127 17.08 12.05 6.86
N VAL A 128 17.17 11.13 5.89
CA VAL A 128 16.01 10.44 5.30
C VAL A 128 15.45 9.42 6.28
N TYR A 129 14.14 9.45 6.48
CA TYR A 129 13.38 8.47 7.23
C TYR A 129 12.93 7.34 6.32
N MET A 130 12.81 6.14 6.89
CA MET A 130 12.40 4.93 6.21
C MET A 130 11.36 4.20 7.05
N LEU A 131 10.21 3.93 6.44
CA LEU A 131 9.22 2.99 6.93
C LEU A 131 9.46 1.65 6.26
N ASN A 132 9.87 0.65 7.03
CA ASN A 132 9.92 -0.73 6.58
C ASN A 132 8.55 -1.38 6.86
N ILE A 133 8.08 -2.24 5.97
CA ILE A 133 6.79 -2.93 6.05
C ILE A 133 7.10 -4.43 5.94
N ASN A 134 7.26 -5.08 7.09
CA ASN A 134 7.65 -6.49 7.18
C ASN A 134 6.44 -7.44 7.17
N SER A 135 5.75 -7.52 6.03
CA SER A 135 4.65 -8.47 5.81
C SER A 135 4.80 -9.14 4.46
N LYS A 136 4.87 -10.49 4.49
CA LYS A 136 4.81 -11.31 3.29
C LYS A 136 3.52 -11.08 2.52
N THR A 137 2.38 -10.99 3.21
CA THR A 137 1.07 -10.77 2.60
C THR A 137 1.04 -9.44 1.83
N ILE A 138 1.48 -8.35 2.44
CA ILE A 138 1.54 -7.04 1.76
C ILE A 138 2.49 -7.07 0.56
N LYS A 139 3.68 -7.68 0.72
CA LYS A 139 4.63 -7.82 -0.39
C LYS A 139 4.01 -8.61 -1.55
N ASP A 140 3.39 -9.74 -1.25
CA ASP A 140 2.74 -10.60 -2.23
C ASP A 140 1.55 -9.88 -2.89
N ASP A 141 0.77 -9.09 -2.14
CA ASP A 141 -0.34 -8.30 -2.69
C ASP A 141 0.18 -7.20 -3.65
N LEU A 142 1.22 -6.46 -3.26
CA LEU A 142 1.86 -5.44 -4.10
C LEU A 142 2.38 -6.04 -5.42
N MET A 143 2.97 -7.23 -5.37
CA MET A 143 3.53 -7.90 -6.54
C MET A 143 2.45 -8.56 -7.41
N ASN A 144 1.56 -9.35 -6.80
CA ASN A 144 0.66 -10.23 -7.54
C ASN A 144 -0.68 -9.59 -7.89
N ILE A 145 -1.16 -8.63 -7.10
CA ILE A 145 -2.40 -7.89 -7.37
C ILE A 145 -2.07 -6.63 -8.18
N HIS A 146 -1.03 -5.91 -7.77
CA HIS A 146 -0.73 -4.57 -8.32
C HIS A 146 0.47 -4.52 -9.26
N GLY A 147 1.16 -5.64 -9.52
CA GLY A 147 2.28 -5.70 -10.46
C GLY A 147 3.53 -4.91 -10.05
N ILE A 148 3.64 -4.50 -8.78
CA ILE A 148 4.77 -3.71 -8.29
C ILE A 148 5.92 -4.65 -7.88
N MET A 149 6.84 -4.88 -8.81
CA MET A 149 7.94 -5.83 -8.65
C MET A 149 9.19 -5.21 -8.00
N PRO A 150 10.13 -6.02 -7.46
CA PRO A 150 11.46 -5.54 -7.11
C PRO A 150 12.21 -4.94 -8.31
N CYS A 151 13.13 -3.99 -8.08
CA CYS A 151 13.89 -3.29 -9.13
C CYS A 151 12.99 -2.64 -10.21
N LYS A 152 11.81 -2.15 -9.82
CA LYS A 152 10.75 -1.63 -10.69
C LYS A 152 11.11 -0.46 -11.60
N SER A 153 12.14 0.34 -11.27
CA SER A 153 12.35 1.67 -11.86
C SER A 153 12.35 1.73 -13.39
N PHE A 154 12.77 0.66 -14.08
CA PHE A 154 12.84 0.61 -15.54
C PHE A 154 11.76 -0.27 -16.20
N ASN A 155 11.11 -1.14 -15.44
CA ASN A 155 10.24 -2.20 -15.99
C ASN A 155 8.85 -2.24 -15.35
N ILE A 156 8.49 -1.24 -14.53
CA ILE A 156 7.15 -1.14 -13.95
C ILE A 156 6.11 -0.91 -15.04
N GLU A 157 4.96 -1.57 -14.89
CA GLU A 157 3.76 -1.27 -15.66
C GLU A 157 2.82 -0.42 -14.82
N PHE A 158 1.98 0.39 -15.48
CA PHE A 158 0.98 1.15 -14.76
C PHE A 158 -0.06 0.17 -14.18
N PRO A 159 -0.24 0.13 -12.85
CA PRO A 159 -1.13 -0.85 -12.23
C PRO A 159 -2.58 -0.58 -12.63
N PHE A 160 -3.42 -1.62 -12.60
CA PHE A 160 -4.87 -1.41 -12.66
C PHE A 160 -5.31 -0.59 -11.44
N VAL A 161 -6.01 0.52 -11.69
CA VAL A 161 -6.62 1.36 -10.65
C VAL A 161 -8.05 1.69 -11.10
N PRO A 162 -9.08 1.40 -10.29
CA PRO A 162 -10.44 1.79 -10.64
C PRO A 162 -10.56 3.32 -10.80
N GLU A 163 -11.38 3.75 -11.76
CA GLU A 163 -11.49 5.17 -12.15
C GLU A 163 -11.76 6.10 -10.97
N GLU A 164 -12.61 5.69 -10.03
CA GLU A 164 -12.94 6.46 -8.83
C GLU A 164 -11.71 6.75 -7.93
N TYR A 165 -10.71 5.85 -7.92
CA TYR A 165 -9.50 5.98 -7.11
C TYR A 165 -8.28 6.49 -7.91
N LEU A 166 -8.39 6.61 -9.23
CA LEU A 166 -7.27 6.93 -10.12
C LEU A 166 -6.58 8.24 -9.74
N HIS A 167 -7.36 9.27 -9.44
CA HIS A 167 -6.84 10.58 -9.03
C HIS A 167 -6.08 10.52 -7.68
N HIS A 168 -6.43 9.59 -6.78
CA HIS A 168 -5.69 9.36 -5.54
C HIS A 168 -4.38 8.62 -5.78
N PHE A 169 -4.36 7.63 -6.68
CA PHE A 169 -3.12 6.98 -7.11
C PHE A 169 -2.16 7.99 -7.74
N VAL A 170 -2.66 8.81 -8.66
CA VAL A 170 -1.85 9.85 -9.31
C VAL A 170 -1.36 10.89 -8.30
N ARG A 171 -2.16 11.26 -7.29
CA ARG A 171 -1.68 12.08 -6.16
C ARG A 171 -0.51 11.43 -5.44
N GLY A 172 -0.60 10.14 -5.11
CA GLY A 172 0.47 9.40 -4.46
C GLY A 172 1.75 9.35 -5.29
N TYR A 173 1.62 9.03 -6.58
CA TYR A 173 2.75 9.00 -7.51
C TYR A 173 3.37 10.39 -7.70
N PHE A 174 2.55 11.43 -7.84
CA PHE A 174 2.99 12.83 -7.89
C PHE A 174 3.70 13.24 -6.61
N ASP A 175 3.21 12.85 -5.44
CA ASP A 175 3.84 13.22 -4.17
C ASP A 175 5.18 12.52 -3.97
N GLY A 176 5.37 11.30 -4.49
CA GLY A 176 6.70 10.68 -4.55
C GLY A 176 7.63 11.35 -5.58
N ASP A 177 7.31 11.21 -6.87
CA ASP A 177 8.26 11.49 -7.96
C ASP A 177 7.95 12.77 -8.76
N GLY A 178 6.77 13.35 -8.57
CA GLY A 178 6.36 14.57 -9.27
C GLY A 178 7.12 15.83 -8.82
N HIS A 179 7.16 16.83 -9.69
CA HIS A 179 7.68 18.16 -9.40
C HIS A 179 6.66 19.22 -9.78
N VAL A 180 6.58 20.30 -8.99
CA VAL A 180 5.71 21.45 -9.25
C VAL A 180 6.50 22.74 -9.07
N ASN A 181 6.27 23.67 -10.00
CA ASN A 181 6.71 25.05 -9.95
C ASN A 181 5.50 25.97 -10.20
N SER A 182 4.96 26.55 -9.13
CA SER A 182 3.80 27.45 -9.18
C SER A 182 4.10 28.77 -9.91
N HIS A 183 5.34 29.24 -9.89
CA HIS A 183 5.73 30.50 -10.53
C HIS A 183 5.68 30.40 -12.06
N LYS A 184 6.07 29.24 -12.59
CA LYS A 184 6.05 28.95 -14.03
C LYS A 184 4.77 28.23 -14.48
N TYR A 185 3.84 27.96 -13.56
CA TYR A 185 2.67 27.10 -13.78
C TYR A 185 3.06 25.82 -14.51
N PHE A 186 3.89 25.03 -13.82
CA PHE A 186 4.54 23.86 -14.41
C PHE A 186 4.52 22.67 -13.45
N VAL A 187 4.12 21.52 -13.95
CA VAL A 187 4.23 20.23 -13.27
C VAL A 187 4.99 19.27 -14.17
N SER A 188 5.87 18.45 -13.59
CA SER A 188 6.63 17.46 -14.35
C SER A 188 6.77 16.12 -13.64
N PHE A 189 6.89 15.06 -14.42
CA PHE A 189 7.17 13.69 -13.98
C PHE A 189 8.36 13.14 -14.75
N VAL A 190 9.19 12.30 -14.13
CA VAL A 190 10.38 11.71 -14.76
C VAL A 190 10.47 10.23 -14.41
N GLY A 191 10.09 9.35 -15.34
CA GLY A 191 10.14 7.91 -15.15
C GLY A 191 11.24 7.22 -15.98
N GLY A 192 11.73 6.09 -15.48
CA GLY A 192 12.64 5.20 -16.22
C GLY A 192 11.94 4.14 -17.06
N SER A 193 10.68 3.81 -16.75
CA SER A 193 9.88 2.84 -17.51
C SER A 193 9.07 3.53 -18.60
N TYR A 194 9.32 3.14 -19.86
CA TYR A 194 8.52 3.60 -21.00
C TYR A 194 7.05 3.22 -20.85
N ASN A 195 6.77 1.94 -20.55
CA ASN A 195 5.40 1.42 -20.47
C ASN A 195 4.57 2.15 -19.44
N PHE A 196 5.14 2.41 -18.26
CA PHE A 196 4.47 3.19 -17.22
C PHE A 196 4.21 4.62 -17.67
N MET A 197 5.24 5.29 -18.20
CA MET A 197 5.14 6.71 -18.57
C MET A 197 4.23 6.92 -19.77
N ASN A 198 4.19 6.01 -20.73
CA ASN A 198 3.26 6.06 -21.86
C ASN A 198 1.81 5.82 -21.39
N SER A 199 1.57 4.83 -20.52
CA SER A 199 0.24 4.61 -19.94
C SER A 199 -0.22 5.82 -19.11
N PHE A 200 0.70 6.41 -18.34
CA PHE A 200 0.39 7.59 -17.55
C PHE A 200 0.10 8.82 -18.41
N LYS A 201 0.81 8.99 -19.54
CA LYS A 201 0.52 9.99 -20.57
C LYS A 201 -0.92 9.82 -21.07
N ASP A 202 -1.31 8.61 -21.48
CA ASP A 202 -2.64 8.34 -22.01
C ASP A 202 -3.75 8.62 -20.97
N ILE A 203 -3.51 8.29 -19.70
CA ILE A 203 -4.41 8.63 -18.59
C ILE A 203 -4.63 10.15 -18.46
N LEU A 204 -3.55 10.93 -18.55
CA LEU A 204 -3.63 12.39 -18.47
C LEU A 204 -4.35 12.98 -19.69
N GLU A 205 -4.07 12.47 -20.90
CA GLU A 205 -4.77 12.89 -22.12
C GLU A 205 -6.27 12.57 -22.08
N ASN A 206 -6.63 11.38 -21.57
CA ASN A 206 -8.02 10.97 -21.38
C ASN A 206 -8.77 11.89 -20.39
N ASN A 207 -8.07 12.35 -19.34
CA ASN A 207 -8.56 13.36 -18.40
C ASN A 207 -8.51 14.80 -18.96
N LYS A 208 -8.26 14.96 -20.26
CA LYS A 208 -8.23 16.23 -21.00
C LYS A 208 -7.18 17.20 -20.45
N PHE A 209 -6.02 16.69 -20.05
CA PHE A 209 -4.84 17.51 -19.77
C PHE A 209 -4.04 17.73 -21.06
N GLN A 210 -3.57 18.96 -21.26
CA GLN A 210 -2.60 19.24 -22.32
C GLN A 210 -1.20 18.95 -21.79
N LEU A 211 -0.42 18.14 -22.49
CA LEU A 211 0.92 17.75 -22.02
C LEU A 211 1.92 17.73 -23.15
N SER A 212 3.21 17.79 -22.79
CA SER A 212 4.28 17.36 -23.69
C SER A 212 4.98 16.12 -23.11
N PHE A 213 5.28 15.18 -23.99
CA PHE A 213 6.00 13.95 -23.69
C PHE A 213 7.38 14.02 -24.34
N VAL A 214 8.43 13.84 -23.55
CA VAL A 214 9.82 13.82 -24.03
C VAL A 214 10.42 12.46 -23.74
N ASP A 215 10.82 11.79 -24.82
CA ASP A 215 11.56 10.53 -24.80
C ASP A 215 13.07 10.83 -24.87
N LYS A 216 13.83 10.36 -23.87
CA LYS A 216 15.30 10.40 -23.86
C LYS A 216 15.91 9.00 -23.71
N GLU A 217 15.26 7.98 -24.26
CA GLU A 217 15.60 6.54 -24.25
C GLU A 217 15.59 5.87 -22.85
N LYS A 218 16.29 6.46 -21.87
CA LYS A 218 16.40 5.95 -20.49
C LYS A 218 15.65 6.80 -19.47
N GLN A 219 15.09 7.91 -19.91
CA GLN A 219 14.30 8.83 -19.09
C GLN A 219 13.16 9.39 -19.93
N TYR A 220 11.94 9.19 -19.46
CA TYR A 220 10.72 9.68 -20.10
C TYR A 220 10.14 10.77 -19.22
N ARG A 221 9.68 11.85 -19.84
CA ARG A 221 9.23 13.04 -19.11
C ARG A 221 7.87 13.49 -19.59
N ILE A 222 6.98 13.75 -18.66
CA ILE A 222 5.68 14.38 -18.92
C ILE A 222 5.71 15.77 -18.32
N TYR A 223 5.27 16.76 -19.08
CA TYR A 223 5.15 18.14 -18.63
C TYR A 223 3.72 18.65 -18.79
N LEU A 224 3.17 19.23 -17.72
CA LEU A 224 1.94 20.01 -17.74
C LEU A 224 2.31 21.47 -17.53
N SER A 225 1.99 22.31 -18.50
CA SER A 225 2.30 23.74 -18.47
C SER A 225 1.03 24.57 -18.59
N GLY A 226 1.11 25.82 -18.11
CA GLY A 226 0.04 26.81 -18.23
C GLY A 226 -0.90 26.80 -17.03
N LYS A 227 -1.30 28.01 -16.60
CA LYS A 227 -2.06 28.25 -15.37
C LYS A 227 -3.32 27.39 -15.27
N ASN A 228 -4.15 27.39 -16.30
CA ASN A 228 -5.42 26.66 -16.28
C ASN A 228 -5.22 25.15 -16.17
N ASN A 229 -4.25 24.61 -16.89
CA ASN A 229 -3.96 23.18 -16.95
C ASN A 229 -3.38 22.68 -15.62
N VAL A 230 -2.45 23.43 -15.03
CA VAL A 230 -1.87 23.11 -13.71
C VAL A 230 -2.89 23.25 -12.59
N ASN A 231 -3.74 24.28 -12.61
CA ASN A 231 -4.81 24.44 -11.63
C ASN A 231 -5.86 23.33 -11.75
N LYS A 232 -6.20 22.92 -12.98
CA LYS A 232 -7.07 21.76 -13.22
C LYS A 232 -6.44 20.48 -12.66
N PHE A 233 -5.14 20.30 -12.87
CA PHE A 233 -4.41 19.13 -12.36
C PHE A 233 -4.43 19.07 -10.84
N SER A 234 -4.11 20.20 -10.17
CA SER A 234 -4.17 20.34 -8.72
C SER A 234 -5.55 19.98 -8.16
N ARG A 235 -6.61 20.58 -8.70
CA ARG A 235 -7.99 20.29 -8.26
C ARG A 235 -8.39 18.84 -8.45
N TRP A 236 -7.90 18.20 -9.52
CA TRP A 236 -8.18 16.80 -9.79
C TRP A 236 -7.49 15.88 -8.78
N ILE A 237 -6.18 15.99 -8.58
CA ILE A 237 -5.44 15.09 -7.68
C ILE A 237 -5.75 15.34 -6.20
N TYR A 238 -6.12 16.57 -5.82
CA TYR A 238 -6.48 16.93 -4.44
C TYR A 238 -7.98 16.95 -4.17
N LYS A 239 -8.81 16.53 -5.14
CA LYS A 239 -10.21 16.22 -4.87
C LYS A 239 -10.29 15.18 -3.76
N ASP A 240 -11.16 15.42 -2.78
CA ASP A 240 -11.43 14.54 -1.63
C ASP A 240 -10.13 14.05 -0.93
N LYS A 241 -9.15 14.96 -0.78
CA LYS A 241 -7.80 14.59 -0.33
C LYS A 241 -7.79 13.99 1.08
N GLY A 242 -7.13 12.84 1.18
CA GLY A 242 -6.67 12.25 2.44
C GLY A 242 -5.16 12.50 2.61
N LEU A 243 -4.38 11.43 2.63
CA LEU A 243 -2.92 11.49 2.65
C LEU A 243 -2.35 12.34 1.49
N HIS A 244 -1.38 13.20 1.80
CA HIS A 244 -0.64 14.04 0.85
C HIS A 244 0.63 14.65 1.45
N LEU A 245 1.58 15.03 0.60
CA LEU A 245 2.70 15.88 1.00
C LEU A 245 2.30 17.35 1.07
N LYS A 246 2.28 17.90 2.29
CA LYS A 246 2.04 19.32 2.61
C LYS A 246 2.92 20.25 1.78
N ARG A 247 4.20 19.93 1.59
CA ARG A 247 5.15 20.71 0.78
C ARG A 247 4.63 20.96 -0.64
N LYS A 248 4.18 19.89 -1.32
CA LYS A 248 3.72 19.98 -2.71
C LYS A 248 2.32 20.60 -2.80
N TYR A 249 1.44 20.25 -1.85
CA TYR A 249 0.12 20.85 -1.75
C TYR A 249 0.19 22.38 -1.59
N ASN A 250 1.00 22.86 -0.64
CA ASN A 250 1.10 24.30 -0.35
C ASN A 250 1.56 25.11 -1.58
N ILE A 251 2.47 24.57 -2.40
CA ILE A 251 2.91 25.24 -3.64
C ILE A 251 1.74 25.51 -4.59
N PHE A 252 0.73 24.65 -4.65
CA PHE A 252 -0.47 24.89 -5.47
C PHE A 252 -1.40 25.94 -4.86
N GLN A 253 -1.35 26.18 -3.55
CA GLN A 253 -2.25 27.10 -2.84
C GLN A 253 -1.72 28.54 -2.79
N GLU A 254 -0.42 28.76 -3.03
CA GLU A 254 0.22 30.07 -2.97
C GLU A 254 -0.35 31.13 -3.95
N LYS A 255 -1.30 30.77 -4.84
CA LYS A 255 -1.85 31.67 -5.87
C LYS A 255 -3.35 31.47 -6.19
N GLU A 256 -4.14 30.92 -5.26
CA GLU A 256 -5.60 31.14 -5.29
C GLU A 256 -5.92 32.56 -4.78
#